data_AF-A0AAD2GAQ7-F1
#
_entry.id   AF-A0AAD2GAQ7-F1
#
_cell.length_a   1.000
_cell.length_b   1.000
_cell.length_c   1.000
_cell.angle_alpha   90.00
_cell.angle_beta   90.00
_cell.angle_gamma   90.00
#
_symmetry.space_group_name_H-M   'P 1'
#
loop_
_entity.id
_entity.type
_entity.pdbx_description
1 polymer ?
#
loop_
_entity_poly.entity_id
_entity_poly.type
_entity_poly.pdbx_seq_one_letter_code
_entity_poly.pdbx_strand_id
1 'polypeptide(L)'
;MRIPLSLLLFVIFCCCILQSHFSLGEIEVQQQEKGGAEAEAEEASSEEEEEDGVQYFYHDFPDAGDILEYEAPIEGGEWDGISPDYIYQPDKVRGIRIVEFYAHWCPHCQHFRDHYVRFAETLRDIVHEYAPGTTINMFAVSCVPWRPVCVDFGIEAFPKLYLFQDGSKEGREIDQNDVHPFKILPLLGIHLDDSLTLTQNDEDKQVELVAKGNEESNENSSKQFWLPRTKQDIYNDAHLSFDFAMRNSIFLENKPLTKKSAKAFAHWIEQLVSAVPPTWALKTCFAEIFESIDKVVQSEKALLKIVNKYPPKKKHWSRSCTRGDKYAGYTCGLWELFHIMSVGIVEWNVYSNGDDWYFFRPEESATVLRNYIEYFFGCEVCRQNFLHGFDSCQYDRCSRLIPEIGDLEEWKEIPLWLFETHNGVNRRLARERAERENREITQEEYEAVKWPPRHECPKCWGEEGSWNSENIYNYLRVTYWPDDALNVKMREFVTASVSSEDDDELGEGEKEGITFFGFLKRLLKAMGCSAVLIYATYFLLRRRRLYRTGHHKKVDYTD
;
A
#
# COMPACT_ATOMS: atom_id res chain seq x y z
N MET A 1 35.43 56.81 -1.92
CA MET A 1 35.36 58.10 -1.19
C MET A 1 33.91 58.56 -1.18
N ARG A 2 33.28 58.56 0.00
CA ARG A 2 32.17 59.40 0.50
C ARG A 2 31.32 58.61 1.50
N ILE A 3 31.17 59.26 2.65
CA ILE A 3 30.44 58.91 3.88
C ILE A 3 29.23 59.89 3.94
N PRO A 4 28.39 59.89 4.99
CA PRO A 4 27.26 59.02 5.36
C PRO A 4 25.90 59.74 5.16
N LEU A 5 24.78 59.19 5.66
CA LEU A 5 23.86 59.97 6.50
C LEU A 5 22.90 59.05 7.30
N SER A 6 23.15 58.94 8.59
CA SER A 6 22.15 58.66 9.62
C SER A 6 21.65 60.00 10.19
N LEU A 7 20.38 60.04 10.59
CA LEU A 7 19.57 61.18 11.09
C LEU A 7 19.05 62.18 10.03
N LEU A 8 17.74 62.14 9.73
CA LEU A 8 16.71 62.99 10.35
C LEU A 8 15.45 63.08 9.43
N LEU A 9 14.26 62.79 9.99
CA LEU A 9 12.87 63.17 9.61
C LEU A 9 11.97 61.97 10.01
N PHE A 10 11.28 61.91 11.16
CA PHE A 10 10.56 62.93 11.94
C PHE A 10 9.28 63.43 11.24
N VAL A 11 8.27 62.57 11.09
CA VAL A 11 6.81 62.77 11.32
C VAL A 11 6.23 61.33 11.27
N ILE A 12 5.79 60.67 12.34
CA ILE A 12 4.50 60.82 13.02
C ILE A 12 4.68 60.35 14.47
N PHE A 13 4.28 61.23 15.39
CA PHE A 13 4.45 61.10 16.83
C PHE A 13 3.16 60.59 17.49
N CYS A 14 3.39 60.00 18.66
CA CYS A 14 2.50 59.39 19.63
C CYS A 14 1.41 60.31 20.22
N CYS A 15 0.29 59.73 20.67
CA CYS A 15 -0.49 60.09 21.89
C CYS A 15 -1.49 58.95 22.16
N CYS A 16 -1.28 58.09 23.17
CA CYS A 16 -1.60 58.23 24.61
C CYS A 16 -3.02 57.76 25.01
N ILE A 17 -3.05 56.59 25.67
CA ILE A 17 -3.76 56.20 26.92
C ILE A 17 -5.05 56.96 27.31
N LEU A 18 -6.20 56.25 27.42
CA LEU A 18 -7.00 56.04 28.66
C LEU A 18 -8.39 55.42 28.38
N GLN A 19 -8.67 54.34 29.13
CA GLN A 19 -9.96 53.89 29.71
C GLN A 19 -11.24 53.85 28.86
N SER A 20 -11.86 52.65 28.74
CA SER A 20 -13.06 52.26 29.53
C SER A 20 -13.69 50.94 29.05
N HIS A 21 -13.97 50.05 30.03
CA HIS A 21 -15.05 49.03 30.15
C HIS A 21 -15.38 48.11 28.93
N PHE A 22 -15.46 46.78 29.03
CA PHE A 22 -16.42 46.02 29.84
C PHE A 22 -16.06 44.51 29.92
N SER A 23 -16.67 43.86 30.90
CA SER A 23 -16.39 42.59 31.59
C SER A 23 -16.13 41.30 30.80
N LEU A 24 -15.18 40.52 31.33
CA LEU A 24 -15.15 39.05 31.31
C LEU A 24 -16.24 38.50 32.26
N GLY A 25 -16.81 37.35 31.90
CA GLY A 25 -17.67 36.55 32.76
C GLY A 25 -17.36 35.07 32.56
N GLU A 26 -16.75 34.46 33.58
CA GLU A 26 -16.62 33.02 33.80
C GLU A 26 -18.01 32.38 33.94
N ILE A 27 -18.17 31.12 33.52
CA ILE A 27 -19.28 30.29 33.98
C ILE A 27 -18.72 28.97 34.52
N GLU A 28 -18.84 28.85 35.84
CA GLU A 28 -18.65 27.66 36.64
C GLU A 28 -19.73 26.59 36.37
N VAL A 29 -19.29 25.36 36.61
CA VAL A 29 -20.07 24.14 36.75
C VAL A 29 -20.95 24.21 38.00
N GLN A 30 -22.25 23.91 37.88
CA GLN A 30 -23.02 23.30 38.97
C GLN A 30 -23.99 22.22 38.45
N GLN A 31 -23.89 21.05 39.08
CA GLN A 31 -24.84 19.95 39.03
C GLN A 31 -26.14 20.31 39.74
N GLN A 32 -27.28 19.83 39.23
CA GLN A 32 -28.41 19.51 40.09
C GLN A 32 -29.20 18.30 39.55
N GLU A 33 -29.33 17.31 40.43
CA GLU A 33 -30.05 16.04 40.27
C GLU A 33 -31.58 16.18 40.46
N LYS A 34 -32.28 15.18 39.90
CA LYS A 34 -33.53 14.52 40.33
C LYS A 34 -34.90 15.12 39.98
N GLY A 35 -35.64 14.30 39.22
CA GLY A 35 -37.11 14.22 39.22
C GLY A 35 -37.60 13.31 38.10
N GLY A 36 -37.95 12.06 38.40
CA GLY A 36 -38.49 11.10 37.43
C GLY A 36 -40.01 11.18 37.29
N ALA A 37 -40.53 10.70 36.16
CA ALA A 37 -41.81 10.01 36.00
C ALA A 37 -41.95 9.53 34.54
N GLU A 38 -42.69 8.44 34.39
CA GLU A 38 -42.82 7.56 33.24
C GLU A 38 -43.60 8.13 32.03
N ALA A 39 -43.33 7.51 30.88
CA ALA A 39 -44.17 7.18 29.72
C ALA A 39 -45.41 8.02 29.40
N GLU A 40 -45.49 8.51 28.15
CA GLU A 40 -46.57 8.16 27.21
C GLU A 40 -46.19 8.56 25.77
N ALA A 41 -46.59 7.73 24.82
CA ALA A 41 -46.41 7.87 23.38
C ALA A 41 -47.68 8.48 22.77
N GLU A 42 -47.51 9.28 21.70
CA GLU A 42 -48.48 9.67 20.63
C GLU A 42 -47.99 11.01 20.04
N GLU A 43 -48.21 11.42 18.80
CA GLU A 43 -48.47 10.82 17.49
C GLU A 43 -48.18 11.97 16.50
N ALA A 44 -48.26 11.69 15.20
CA ALA A 44 -47.75 12.52 14.10
C ALA A 44 -48.37 13.93 13.96
N SER A 45 -47.59 14.85 13.39
CA SER A 45 -48.12 15.92 12.53
C SER A 45 -47.34 15.95 11.21
N SER A 46 -48.05 15.57 10.17
CA SER A 46 -47.71 15.59 8.75
C SER A 46 -47.42 17.00 8.24
N GLU A 47 -46.28 17.17 7.55
CA GLU A 47 -46.06 18.25 6.60
C GLU A 47 -45.63 17.62 5.25
N GLU A 48 -46.61 17.61 4.34
CA GLU A 48 -46.55 17.65 2.87
C GLU A 48 -45.43 16.83 2.17
N GLU A 49 -45.80 15.61 1.76
CA GLU A 49 -45.06 14.78 0.80
C GLU A 49 -45.12 15.40 -0.60
N GLU A 50 -43.98 15.86 -1.12
CA GLU A 50 -43.75 15.97 -2.56
C GLU A 50 -43.71 14.54 -3.13
N GLU A 51 -44.51 14.31 -4.17
CA GLU A 51 -44.72 13.06 -4.89
C GLU A 51 -43.47 12.69 -5.73
N ASP A 52 -42.35 12.40 -5.07
CA ASP A 52 -41.15 11.83 -5.69
C ASP A 52 -41.29 10.30 -5.72
N GLY A 53 -41.37 9.73 -6.93
CA GLY A 53 -41.53 8.29 -7.14
C GLY A 53 -40.49 7.45 -6.37
N VAL A 54 -40.89 6.25 -5.95
CA VAL A 54 -40.05 5.34 -5.16
C VAL A 54 -38.71 5.10 -5.87
N GLN A 55 -37.62 5.53 -5.23
CA GLN A 55 -36.28 5.43 -5.80
C GLN A 55 -35.57 4.13 -5.37
N TYR A 56 -35.21 3.33 -6.37
CA TYR A 56 -34.46 2.09 -6.27
C TYR A 56 -33.00 2.29 -6.69
N PHE A 57 -32.05 1.54 -6.13
CA PHE A 57 -30.60 1.75 -6.34
C PHE A 57 -30.01 1.03 -7.53
N TYR A 58 -30.55 -0.13 -7.84
CA TYR A 58 -30.07 -1.12 -8.80
C TYR A 58 -31.07 -1.32 -9.95
N HIS A 59 -32.37 -1.05 -9.74
CA HIS A 59 -33.41 -1.20 -10.77
C HIS A 59 -33.14 -0.37 -12.04
N ASP A 60 -32.79 0.91 -11.89
CA ASP A 60 -32.52 1.83 -13.01
C ASP A 60 -31.02 2.09 -13.23
N PHE A 61 -30.15 1.31 -12.58
CA PHE A 61 -28.70 1.53 -12.65
C PHE A 61 -28.09 0.67 -13.78
N PRO A 62 -27.55 1.29 -14.86
CA PRO A 62 -27.09 0.56 -16.05
C PRO A 62 -25.98 -0.46 -15.79
N ASP A 63 -25.26 -0.29 -14.68
CA ASP A 63 -24.11 -1.10 -14.28
C ASP A 63 -24.40 -1.95 -13.02
N ALA A 64 -25.66 -2.23 -12.69
CA ALA A 64 -26.03 -3.06 -11.53
C ALA A 64 -25.66 -4.55 -11.66
N GLY A 65 -25.24 -4.98 -12.85
CA GLY A 65 -25.01 -6.39 -13.17
C GLY A 65 -26.28 -7.22 -13.01
N ASP A 66 -26.16 -8.43 -12.48
CA ASP A 66 -27.30 -9.30 -12.18
C ASP A 66 -27.81 -9.15 -10.71
N ILE A 67 -27.60 -8.00 -10.08
CA ILE A 67 -28.21 -7.74 -8.76
C ILE A 67 -29.70 -7.51 -8.98
N LEU A 68 -30.51 -8.35 -8.35
CA LEU A 68 -31.97 -8.23 -8.43
C LEU A 68 -32.48 -7.44 -7.23
N GLU A 69 -32.97 -6.25 -7.52
CA GLU A 69 -33.61 -5.41 -6.51
C GLU A 69 -35.11 -5.64 -6.46
N TYR A 70 -35.66 -5.60 -5.25
CA TYR A 70 -37.09 -5.84 -5.05
C TYR A 70 -37.92 -4.56 -5.18
N GLU A 71 -38.66 -4.48 -6.28
CA GLU A 71 -39.61 -3.42 -6.56
C GLU A 71 -40.96 -3.62 -5.88
N ALA A 72 -41.52 -2.54 -5.35
CA ALA A 72 -42.92 -2.44 -4.94
C ALA A 72 -43.84 -2.63 -6.15
N PRO A 73 -44.99 -3.34 -6.01
CA PRO A 73 -46.00 -3.36 -7.05
C PRO A 73 -46.45 -1.93 -7.36
N ILE A 74 -46.43 -1.55 -8.64
CA ILE A 74 -46.89 -0.25 -9.12
C ILE A 74 -48.36 -0.07 -8.72
N GLU A 75 -48.69 1.13 -8.25
CA GLU A 75 -49.99 1.52 -7.71
C GLU A 75 -51.20 0.94 -8.48
N GLY A 76 -52.10 0.29 -7.74
CA GLY A 76 -53.37 -0.23 -8.26
C GLY A 76 -53.46 -1.76 -8.39
N GLY A 77 -52.35 -2.49 -8.15
CA GLY A 77 -52.39 -3.93 -7.92
C GLY A 77 -52.79 -4.26 -6.49
N GLU A 78 -53.77 -5.16 -6.31
CA GLU A 78 -54.18 -5.67 -5.00
C GLU A 78 -52.97 -6.32 -4.30
N TRP A 79 -52.64 -5.86 -3.09
CA TRP A 79 -51.53 -6.36 -2.28
C TRP A 79 -51.83 -7.82 -1.90
N ASP A 80 -51.15 -8.78 -2.53
CA ASP A 80 -51.39 -10.22 -2.32
C ASP A 80 -50.73 -10.79 -1.06
N GLY A 81 -50.04 -9.95 -0.29
CA GLY A 81 -49.36 -10.34 0.96
C GLY A 81 -48.07 -11.11 0.74
N ILE A 82 -47.50 -11.09 -0.47
CA ILE A 82 -46.28 -11.82 -0.78
C ILE A 82 -45.06 -10.91 -0.55
N SER A 83 -44.55 -10.97 0.69
CA SER A 83 -43.20 -10.56 1.12
C SER A 83 -42.11 -11.03 0.13
N PRO A 84 -40.92 -10.39 -0.01
CA PRO A 84 -39.93 -10.72 -1.04
C PRO A 84 -39.75 -12.23 -1.16
N ASP A 85 -40.22 -12.77 -2.28
CA ASP A 85 -40.42 -14.21 -2.49
C ASP A 85 -39.11 -14.96 -2.24
N TYR A 86 -37.98 -14.35 -2.57
CA TYR A 86 -36.66 -14.94 -2.39
C TYR A 86 -36.13 -14.91 -0.95
N ILE A 87 -36.76 -14.23 0.01
CA ILE A 87 -36.37 -14.29 1.44
C ILE A 87 -37.32 -15.23 2.20
N TYR A 88 -38.63 -15.06 1.98
CA TYR A 88 -39.66 -15.76 2.76
C TYR A 88 -40.16 -17.05 2.10
N GLN A 89 -39.92 -17.23 0.80
CA GLN A 89 -40.27 -18.42 0.01
C GLN A 89 -39.03 -19.00 -0.69
N PRO A 90 -38.05 -19.51 0.09
CA PRO A 90 -36.78 -20.02 -0.45
C PRO A 90 -36.98 -21.14 -1.48
N ASP A 91 -38.11 -21.85 -1.47
CA ASP A 91 -38.44 -22.89 -2.45
C ASP A 91 -38.64 -22.34 -3.88
N LYS A 92 -38.96 -21.05 -4.02
CA LYS A 92 -39.15 -20.38 -5.32
C LYS A 92 -37.83 -19.91 -5.94
N VAL A 93 -36.79 -19.69 -5.13
CA VAL A 93 -35.48 -19.22 -5.59
C VAL A 93 -34.40 -20.18 -5.13
N ARG A 94 -33.95 -21.04 -6.05
CA ARG A 94 -32.89 -22.01 -5.79
C ARG A 94 -31.53 -21.32 -5.71
N GLY A 95 -30.69 -21.84 -4.82
CA GLY A 95 -29.32 -21.39 -4.62
C GLY A 95 -29.14 -20.49 -3.41
N ILE A 96 -27.88 -20.18 -3.14
CA ILE A 96 -27.47 -19.31 -2.04
C ILE A 96 -27.83 -17.87 -2.40
N ARG A 97 -28.28 -17.10 -1.41
CA ARG A 97 -28.76 -15.73 -1.62
C ARG A 97 -27.99 -14.79 -0.71
N ILE A 98 -27.42 -13.74 -1.27
CA ILE A 98 -26.85 -12.63 -0.51
C ILE A 98 -27.74 -11.43 -0.74
N VAL A 99 -28.17 -10.79 0.34
CA VAL A 99 -29.16 -9.71 0.32
C VAL A 99 -28.59 -8.48 1.02
N GLU A 100 -28.50 -7.37 0.31
CA GLU A 100 -28.24 -6.05 0.90
C GLU A 100 -29.56 -5.39 1.34
N PHE A 101 -29.62 -4.94 2.58
CA PHE A 101 -30.66 -4.05 3.09
C PHE A 101 -30.14 -2.63 3.15
N TYR A 102 -30.84 -1.70 2.49
CA TYR A 102 -30.34 -0.35 2.29
C TYR A 102 -31.48 0.69 2.29
N ALA A 103 -31.13 1.98 2.30
CA ALA A 103 -32.08 3.07 2.04
C ALA A 103 -31.51 4.03 0.99
N HIS A 104 -32.33 4.47 0.02
CA HIS A 104 -31.81 5.20 -1.14
C HIS A 104 -31.21 6.59 -0.79
N TRP A 105 -31.73 7.23 0.24
CA TRP A 105 -31.21 8.49 0.77
C TRP A 105 -29.97 8.32 1.66
N CYS A 106 -29.57 7.10 2.01
CA CYS A 106 -28.47 6.85 2.94
C CYS A 106 -27.10 6.99 2.26
N PRO A 107 -26.23 7.92 2.69
CA PRO A 107 -24.91 8.13 2.08
C PRO A 107 -23.99 6.90 2.15
N HIS A 108 -24.07 6.11 3.23
CA HIS A 108 -23.29 4.88 3.36
C HIS A 108 -23.73 3.82 2.36
N CYS A 109 -25.04 3.71 2.10
CA CYS A 109 -25.57 2.81 1.08
C CYS A 109 -25.18 3.27 -0.32
N GLN A 110 -25.28 4.57 -0.60
CA GLN A 110 -24.84 5.15 -1.88
C GLN A 110 -23.37 4.84 -2.15
N HIS A 111 -22.53 4.90 -1.12
CA HIS A 111 -21.11 4.56 -1.21
C HIS A 111 -20.88 3.05 -1.40
N PHE A 112 -21.62 2.23 -0.67
CA PHE A 112 -21.45 0.79 -0.68
C PHE A 112 -21.96 0.13 -1.97
N ARG A 113 -22.90 0.76 -2.67
CA ARG A 113 -23.54 0.24 -3.88
C ARG A 113 -22.55 -0.34 -4.90
N ASP A 114 -21.56 0.45 -5.28
CA ASP A 114 -20.60 0.06 -6.32
C ASP A 114 -19.59 -1.00 -5.81
N HIS A 115 -19.41 -1.09 -4.49
CA HIS A 115 -18.64 -2.17 -3.86
C HIS A 115 -19.44 -3.48 -3.88
N TYR A 116 -20.75 -3.42 -3.61
CA TYR A 116 -21.64 -4.58 -3.64
C TYR A 116 -21.78 -5.17 -5.06
N VAL A 117 -21.91 -4.33 -6.09
CA VAL A 117 -21.87 -4.75 -7.51
C VAL A 117 -20.60 -5.53 -7.83
N ARG A 118 -19.43 -4.95 -7.55
CA ARG A 118 -18.14 -5.60 -7.86
C ARG A 118 -17.94 -6.89 -7.08
N PHE A 119 -18.36 -6.90 -5.82
CA PHE A 119 -18.33 -8.10 -4.99
C PHE A 119 -19.23 -9.20 -5.58
N ALA A 120 -20.45 -8.86 -6.00
CA ALA A 120 -21.41 -9.76 -6.64
C ALA A 120 -20.84 -10.39 -7.92
N GLU A 121 -20.26 -9.58 -8.80
CA GLU A 121 -19.60 -10.06 -10.04
C GLU A 121 -18.44 -10.99 -9.72
N THR A 122 -17.52 -10.54 -8.87
CA THR A 122 -16.33 -11.32 -8.52
C THR A 122 -16.71 -12.65 -7.92
N LEU A 123 -17.59 -12.67 -6.91
CA LEU A 123 -17.99 -13.89 -6.22
C LEU A 123 -18.65 -14.91 -7.16
N ARG A 124 -19.50 -14.43 -8.07
CA ARG A 124 -20.14 -15.28 -9.09
C ARG A 124 -19.11 -15.96 -9.99
N ASP A 125 -18.10 -15.21 -10.45
CA ASP A 125 -17.03 -15.76 -11.28
C ASP A 125 -16.26 -16.85 -10.52
N ILE A 126 -15.96 -16.64 -9.23
CA ILE A 126 -15.31 -17.67 -8.39
C ILE A 126 -16.19 -18.91 -8.26
N VAL A 127 -17.47 -18.73 -7.93
CA VAL A 127 -18.40 -19.86 -7.72
C VAL A 127 -18.59 -20.63 -9.02
N HIS A 128 -18.71 -19.95 -10.17
CA HIS A 128 -18.81 -20.60 -11.47
C HIS A 128 -17.56 -21.43 -11.81
N GLU A 129 -16.37 -20.91 -11.49
CA GLU A 129 -15.11 -21.59 -11.78
C GLU A 129 -14.81 -22.75 -10.81
N TYR A 130 -15.09 -22.60 -9.52
CA TYR A 130 -14.64 -23.53 -8.48
C TYR A 130 -15.73 -24.42 -7.87
N ALA A 131 -16.99 -24.05 -8.02
CA ALA A 131 -18.12 -24.83 -7.51
C ALA A 131 -19.19 -24.99 -8.60
N PRO A 132 -18.85 -25.59 -9.75
CA PRO A 132 -19.80 -25.75 -10.86
C PRO A 132 -21.01 -26.54 -10.40
N GLY A 133 -22.19 -25.92 -10.48
CA GLY A 133 -23.45 -26.47 -9.96
C GLY A 133 -23.97 -25.77 -8.70
N THR A 134 -23.17 -24.91 -8.06
CA THR A 134 -23.65 -24.00 -7.01
C THR A 134 -24.22 -22.74 -7.65
N THR A 135 -25.49 -22.45 -7.38
CA THR A 135 -26.12 -21.19 -7.81
C THR A 135 -26.00 -20.18 -6.68
N ILE A 136 -25.50 -18.99 -7.00
CA ILE A 136 -25.50 -17.84 -6.11
C ILE A 136 -26.30 -16.70 -6.73
N ASN A 137 -27.16 -16.09 -5.93
CA ASN A 137 -28.03 -15.00 -6.33
C ASN A 137 -27.78 -13.78 -5.44
N MET A 138 -27.69 -12.62 -6.07
CA MET A 138 -27.37 -11.36 -5.41
C MET A 138 -28.61 -10.47 -5.43
N PHE A 139 -29.08 -10.04 -4.27
CA PHE A 139 -30.31 -9.29 -4.10
C PHE A 139 -30.12 -8.00 -3.32
N ALA A 140 -31.05 -7.07 -3.48
CA ALA A 140 -31.14 -5.86 -2.69
C ALA A 140 -32.60 -5.57 -2.28
N VAL A 141 -32.78 -5.09 -1.04
CA VAL A 141 -34.06 -4.67 -0.47
C VAL A 141 -33.94 -3.23 0.04
N SER A 142 -34.74 -2.34 -0.54
CA SER A 142 -34.87 -0.97 -0.06
C SER A 142 -35.81 -0.91 1.14
N CYS A 143 -35.30 -0.52 2.30
CA CYS A 143 -36.06 -0.40 3.54
C CYS A 143 -36.99 0.82 3.59
N VAL A 144 -37.00 1.63 2.54
CA VAL A 144 -37.93 2.75 2.37
C VAL A 144 -39.31 2.23 1.94
N PRO A 145 -39.48 1.59 0.76
CA PRO A 145 -40.74 0.95 0.39
C PRO A 145 -41.02 -0.36 1.14
N TRP A 146 -39.98 -1.07 1.61
CA TRP A 146 -40.12 -2.38 2.27
C TRP A 146 -39.78 -2.37 3.76
N ARG A 147 -40.28 -1.35 4.47
CA ARG A 147 -40.05 -1.19 5.91
C ARG A 147 -40.42 -2.44 6.75
N PRO A 148 -41.56 -3.13 6.53
CA PRO A 148 -41.90 -4.32 7.32
C PRO A 148 -40.85 -5.43 7.23
N VAL A 149 -40.29 -5.65 6.03
CA VAL A 149 -39.23 -6.64 5.82
C VAL A 149 -37.99 -6.28 6.62
N CYS A 150 -37.58 -5.02 6.63
CA CYS A 150 -36.40 -4.59 7.37
C CYS A 150 -36.60 -4.62 8.89
N VAL A 151 -37.83 -4.41 9.36
CA VAL A 151 -38.18 -4.60 10.78
C VAL A 151 -38.08 -6.06 11.18
N ASP A 152 -38.60 -6.98 10.36
CA ASP A 152 -38.54 -8.43 10.62
C ASP A 152 -37.09 -8.94 10.73
N PHE A 153 -36.16 -8.33 10.00
CA PHE A 153 -34.72 -8.63 10.05
C PHE A 153 -33.93 -7.79 11.07
N GLY A 154 -34.60 -6.94 11.87
CA GLY A 154 -33.94 -6.12 12.88
C GLY A 154 -32.94 -5.11 12.30
N ILE A 155 -33.21 -4.58 11.12
CA ILE A 155 -32.31 -3.64 10.44
C ILE A 155 -32.47 -2.24 11.05
N GLU A 156 -31.55 -1.88 11.94
CA GLU A 156 -31.53 -0.59 12.65
C GLU A 156 -30.57 0.44 12.01
N ALA A 157 -29.68 0.00 11.13
CA ALA A 157 -28.70 0.83 10.43
C ALA A 157 -28.41 0.26 9.03
N PHE A 158 -27.90 1.09 8.11
CA PHE A 158 -27.66 0.71 6.72
C PHE A 158 -26.24 1.06 6.25
N PRO A 159 -25.68 0.36 5.24
CA PRO A 159 -26.20 -0.88 4.66
C PRO A 159 -25.94 -2.09 5.57
N LYS A 160 -26.74 -3.15 5.40
CA LYS A 160 -26.57 -4.44 6.06
C LYS A 160 -26.59 -5.56 5.05
N LEU A 161 -25.78 -6.59 5.28
CA LEU A 161 -25.71 -7.76 4.39
C LEU A 161 -26.08 -9.03 5.13
N TYR A 162 -26.89 -9.84 4.47
CA TYR A 162 -27.31 -11.14 4.97
C TYR A 162 -27.05 -12.23 3.93
N LEU A 163 -26.57 -13.37 4.39
CA LEU A 163 -26.41 -14.58 3.59
C LEU A 163 -27.40 -15.65 4.03
N PHE A 164 -28.12 -16.21 3.06
CA PHE A 164 -29.08 -17.27 3.23
C PHE A 164 -28.61 -18.49 2.45
N GLN A 165 -28.46 -19.62 3.13
CA GLN A 165 -28.19 -20.90 2.47
C GLN A 165 -29.32 -21.29 1.51
N ASP A 166 -29.03 -22.17 0.56
CA ASP A 166 -30.05 -22.72 -0.33
C ASP A 166 -31.19 -23.37 0.48
N GLY A 167 -32.45 -23.02 0.16
CA GLY A 167 -33.62 -23.49 0.90
C GLY A 167 -33.87 -22.87 2.28
N SER A 168 -32.96 -22.05 2.83
CA SER A 168 -33.09 -21.48 4.19
C SER A 168 -33.90 -20.18 4.27
N LYS A 169 -34.68 -20.00 5.34
CA LYS A 169 -35.26 -18.68 5.70
C LYS A 169 -34.42 -17.92 6.72
N GLU A 170 -33.53 -18.62 7.43
CA GLU A 170 -32.62 -18.02 8.39
C GLU A 170 -31.41 -17.45 7.66
N GLY A 171 -31.25 -16.14 7.78
CA GLY A 171 -30.12 -15.40 7.24
C GLY A 171 -29.07 -15.13 8.30
N ARG A 172 -27.80 -15.22 7.92
CA ARG A 172 -26.67 -14.81 8.75
C ARG A 172 -26.20 -13.42 8.32
N GLU A 173 -26.14 -12.49 9.25
CA GLU A 173 -25.53 -11.18 9.01
C GLU A 173 -24.03 -11.33 8.70
N ILE A 174 -23.58 -10.57 7.71
CA ILE A 174 -22.19 -10.43 7.30
C ILE A 174 -21.81 -8.95 7.44
N ASP A 175 -20.62 -8.71 7.99
CA ASP A 175 -20.08 -7.35 8.12
C ASP A 175 -19.82 -6.75 6.73
N GLN A 176 -20.54 -5.66 6.43
CA GLN A 176 -20.43 -4.92 5.18
C GLN A 176 -19.04 -4.30 4.94
N ASN A 177 -18.27 -4.03 6.00
CA ASN A 177 -16.93 -3.45 5.89
C ASN A 177 -15.86 -4.49 5.55
N ASP A 178 -16.22 -5.78 5.59
CA ASP A 178 -15.31 -6.90 5.45
C ASP A 178 -15.76 -7.92 4.39
N VAL A 179 -16.59 -7.44 3.46
CA VAL A 179 -17.15 -8.24 2.37
C VAL A 179 -16.06 -8.54 1.35
N HIS A 180 -15.60 -9.78 1.36
CA HIS A 180 -14.60 -10.28 0.43
C HIS A 180 -14.98 -11.71 0.00
N PRO A 181 -14.87 -12.08 -1.29
CA PRO A 181 -15.29 -13.40 -1.77
C PRO A 181 -14.77 -14.59 -0.94
N PHE A 182 -13.50 -14.60 -0.54
CA PHE A 182 -12.94 -15.67 0.32
C PHE A 182 -13.45 -15.75 1.75
N LYS A 183 -14.01 -14.67 2.28
CA LYS A 183 -14.66 -14.74 3.59
C LYS A 183 -16.02 -15.40 3.46
N ILE A 184 -16.60 -15.34 2.26
CA ILE A 184 -17.92 -15.86 1.95
C ILE A 184 -17.87 -17.30 1.48
N LEU A 185 -16.92 -17.69 0.63
CA LEU A 185 -16.84 -19.06 0.08
C LEU A 185 -16.91 -20.17 1.15
N PRO A 186 -16.19 -20.10 2.29
CA PRO A 186 -16.34 -21.11 3.36
C PRO A 186 -17.73 -21.12 3.98
N LEU A 187 -18.38 -19.95 4.09
CA LEU A 187 -19.75 -19.85 4.55
C LEU A 187 -20.73 -20.48 3.56
N LEU A 188 -20.39 -20.53 2.26
CA LEU A 188 -21.16 -21.21 1.22
C LEU A 188 -20.97 -22.75 1.23
N GLY A 189 -20.18 -23.30 2.15
CA GLY A 189 -19.76 -24.71 2.11
C GLY A 189 -18.81 -25.02 0.94
N ILE A 190 -18.31 -23.98 0.26
CA ILE A 190 -17.33 -24.10 -0.81
C ILE A 190 -15.96 -24.05 -0.14
N HIS A 191 -15.41 -25.24 0.09
CA HIS A 191 -14.03 -25.40 0.50
C HIS A 191 -13.19 -25.48 -0.77
N LEU A 192 -12.44 -24.42 -1.05
CA LEU A 192 -11.40 -24.45 -2.09
C LEU A 192 -10.35 -25.46 -1.60
N ASP A 193 -10.34 -26.65 -2.21
CA ASP A 193 -9.49 -27.75 -1.79
C ASP A 193 -8.01 -27.36 -1.98
N ASP A 194 -7.20 -27.43 -0.92
CA ASP A 194 -5.75 -27.11 -0.90
C ASP A 194 -4.91 -28.14 -1.70
N SER A 195 -5.56 -29.07 -2.39
CA SER A 195 -4.97 -30.21 -3.07
C SER A 195 -5.69 -30.46 -4.40
N LEU A 196 -5.30 -29.78 -5.48
CA LEU A 196 -5.49 -30.28 -6.85
C LEU A 196 -4.45 -29.62 -7.78
N THR A 197 -3.49 -30.45 -8.19
CA THR A 197 -2.47 -30.19 -9.21
C THR A 197 -3.10 -29.84 -10.56
N LEU A 198 -2.61 -28.74 -11.15
CA LEU A 198 -2.86 -28.39 -12.55
C LEU A 198 -2.29 -29.48 -13.47
N THR A 199 -3.16 -30.24 -14.15
CA THR A 199 -2.81 -30.77 -15.46
C THR A 199 -3.12 -29.69 -16.49
N GLN A 200 -2.09 -29.01 -16.98
CA GLN A 200 -2.18 -28.19 -18.18
C GLN A 200 -1.85 -29.06 -19.39
N ASN A 201 -2.81 -29.21 -20.30
CA ASN A 201 -2.63 -29.24 -21.74
C ASN A 201 -3.61 -28.17 -22.25
N ASP A 202 -3.33 -27.30 -23.21
CA ASP A 202 -2.64 -27.45 -24.49
C ASP A 202 -1.77 -26.17 -24.74
N GLU A 203 -0.68 -26.11 -25.52
CA GLU A 203 -0.25 -26.82 -26.71
C GLU A 203 1.30 -26.93 -26.75
N ASP A 204 1.80 -28.05 -27.27
CA ASP A 204 3.17 -28.34 -27.72
C ASP A 204 4.32 -28.49 -26.69
N LYS A 205 4.42 -29.67 -26.06
CA LYS A 205 5.33 -30.76 -26.48
C LYS A 205 5.35 -31.93 -25.48
N GLN A 206 5.02 -33.11 -26.03
CA GLN A 206 5.12 -34.51 -25.55
C GLN A 206 5.94 -34.81 -24.28
N VAL A 207 5.45 -35.70 -23.40
CA VAL A 207 5.66 -37.17 -23.46
C VAL A 207 4.76 -37.91 -22.43
N GLU A 208 3.95 -38.84 -22.97
CA GLU A 208 3.53 -40.19 -22.54
C GLU A 208 3.22 -40.59 -21.07
N LEU A 209 2.10 -41.30 -20.94
CA LEU A 209 1.42 -41.83 -19.74
C LEU A 209 2.03 -43.15 -19.22
N VAL A 210 2.14 -43.31 -17.90
CA VAL A 210 2.07 -44.63 -17.25
C VAL A 210 1.18 -44.58 -16.01
N ALA A 211 0.27 -45.55 -15.90
CA ALA A 211 -0.82 -45.62 -14.94
C ALA A 211 -0.43 -46.20 -13.56
N LYS A 212 -1.15 -45.69 -12.54
CA LYS A 212 -1.47 -46.20 -11.19
C LYS A 212 -0.68 -47.41 -10.63
N GLY A 213 -0.14 -47.20 -9.42
CA GLY A 213 0.06 -48.23 -8.41
C GLY A 213 -0.22 -47.66 -7.02
N ASN A 214 -1.05 -48.36 -6.24
CA ASN A 214 -1.30 -48.12 -4.82
C ASN A 214 0.02 -48.02 -4.03
N GLU A 215 0.10 -47.14 -3.03
CA GLU A 215 0.72 -47.45 -1.73
C GLU A 215 0.51 -46.32 -0.72
N GLU A 216 -0.17 -46.72 0.36
CA GLU A 216 0.02 -46.37 1.77
C GLU A 216 0.35 -44.92 2.20
N SER A 217 -0.46 -44.49 3.17
CA SER A 217 -0.24 -43.42 4.13
C SER A 217 1.24 -43.23 4.50
N ASN A 218 1.79 -42.07 4.16
CA ASN A 218 2.89 -41.50 4.91
C ASN A 218 2.50 -40.08 5.33
N GLU A 219 2.11 -39.97 6.59
CA GLU A 219 2.15 -38.74 7.38
C GLU A 219 3.54 -38.09 7.21
N ASN A 220 3.60 -37.01 6.44
CA ASN A 220 4.65 -35.99 6.53
C ASN A 220 4.16 -34.70 5.85
N SER A 221 2.99 -34.23 6.31
CA SER A 221 2.50 -32.88 6.02
C SER A 221 3.14 -31.88 7.01
N SER A 222 4.42 -31.60 6.80
CA SER A 222 5.11 -30.52 7.51
C SER A 222 6.38 -30.13 6.75
N LYS A 223 6.19 -29.50 5.58
CA LYS A 223 7.21 -28.70 4.90
C LYS A 223 6.49 -27.83 3.87
N GLN A 224 5.99 -26.69 4.35
CA GLN A 224 5.60 -25.59 3.49
C GLN A 224 6.85 -25.20 2.68
N PHE A 225 6.93 -25.69 1.44
CA PHE A 225 8.02 -25.41 0.54
C PHE A 225 7.93 -23.93 0.17
N TRP A 226 8.72 -23.09 0.83
CA TRP A 226 8.90 -21.68 0.45
C TRP A 226 9.40 -21.67 -0.99
N LEU A 227 8.50 -21.41 -1.95
CA LEU A 227 8.91 -21.26 -3.33
C LEU A 227 9.74 -19.96 -3.42
N PRO A 228 11.01 -20.02 -3.84
CA PRO A 228 11.86 -18.85 -3.91
C PRO A 228 11.23 -17.81 -4.84
N ARG A 229 10.97 -16.62 -4.30
CA ARG A 229 10.35 -15.52 -5.04
C ARG A 229 11.38 -14.94 -6.01
N THR A 230 11.05 -14.86 -7.29
CA THR A 230 11.96 -14.22 -8.26
C THR A 230 11.78 -12.70 -8.24
N LYS A 231 12.82 -11.97 -8.65
CA LYS A 231 12.73 -10.52 -8.84
C LYS A 231 11.63 -10.14 -9.84
N GLN A 232 11.42 -10.95 -10.86
CA GLN A 232 10.36 -10.71 -11.83
C GLN A 232 8.96 -10.88 -11.21
N ASP A 233 8.79 -11.82 -10.27
CA ASP A 233 7.53 -11.97 -9.52
C ASP A 233 7.23 -10.72 -8.72
N ILE A 234 8.20 -10.20 -7.96
CA ILE A 234 8.07 -8.97 -7.15
C ILE A 234 7.57 -7.80 -8.00
N TYR A 235 8.16 -7.59 -9.18
CA TYR A 235 7.80 -6.46 -10.03
C TYR A 235 6.44 -6.68 -10.73
N ASN A 236 6.08 -7.92 -11.04
CA ASN A 236 4.78 -8.24 -11.62
C ASN A 236 3.66 -8.07 -10.59
N ASP A 237 3.87 -8.55 -9.38
CA ASP A 237 2.91 -8.49 -8.26
C ASP A 237 2.71 -7.04 -7.79
N ALA A 238 3.78 -6.24 -7.74
CA ALA A 238 3.70 -4.81 -7.53
C ALA A 238 2.93 -4.07 -8.65
N HIS A 239 3.16 -4.41 -9.92
CA HIS A 239 2.40 -3.82 -11.05
C HIS A 239 0.91 -4.21 -10.98
N LEU A 240 0.60 -5.48 -10.75
CA LEU A 240 -0.77 -5.95 -10.55
C LEU A 240 -1.48 -5.20 -9.41
N SER A 241 -0.77 -4.99 -8.30
CA SER A 241 -1.35 -4.29 -7.15
C SER A 241 -1.53 -2.80 -7.41
N PHE A 242 -0.62 -2.17 -8.16
CA PHE A 242 -0.81 -0.80 -8.64
C PHE A 242 -2.04 -0.68 -9.56
N ASP A 243 -2.14 -1.52 -10.58
CA ASP A 243 -3.29 -1.51 -11.53
C ASP A 243 -4.61 -1.76 -10.78
N PHE A 244 -4.63 -2.72 -9.85
CA PHE A 244 -5.78 -2.96 -9.00
C PHE A 244 -6.15 -1.73 -8.17
N ALA A 245 -5.17 -1.08 -7.53
CA ALA A 245 -5.43 0.13 -6.75
C ALA A 245 -5.99 1.26 -7.62
N MET A 246 -5.48 1.44 -8.85
CA MET A 246 -5.96 2.51 -9.74
C MET A 246 -7.42 2.31 -10.14
N ARG A 247 -7.84 1.06 -10.31
CA ARG A 247 -9.20 0.68 -10.71
C ARG A 247 -10.18 0.60 -9.55
N ASN A 248 -9.70 0.35 -8.33
CA ASN A 248 -10.59 -0.01 -7.24
C ASN A 248 -10.47 0.87 -6.00
N SER A 249 -9.36 1.56 -5.82
CA SER A 249 -8.97 2.15 -4.54
C SER A 249 -8.80 3.66 -4.58
N ILE A 250 -8.54 4.26 -5.75
CA ILE A 250 -8.35 5.72 -5.86
C ILE A 250 -9.69 6.46 -5.83
N PHE A 251 -10.66 6.00 -6.62
CA PHE A 251 -11.99 6.63 -6.75
C PHE A 251 -13.06 5.82 -6.00
N LEU A 252 -12.93 5.70 -4.67
CA LEU A 252 -13.87 4.91 -3.85
C LEU A 252 -15.34 5.37 -3.97
N GLU A 253 -15.57 6.67 -4.18
CA GLU A 253 -16.92 7.26 -4.27
C GLU A 253 -17.38 7.57 -5.71
N ASN A 254 -16.61 7.18 -6.74
CA ASN A 254 -16.89 7.55 -8.14
C ASN A 254 -17.08 9.07 -8.37
N LYS A 255 -16.47 9.88 -7.49
CA LYS A 255 -16.48 11.35 -7.50
C LYS A 255 -15.05 11.90 -7.61
N PRO A 256 -14.87 13.15 -8.06
CA PRO A 256 -13.58 13.83 -8.00
C PRO A 256 -12.94 13.72 -6.60
N LEU A 257 -11.62 13.53 -6.57
CA LEU A 257 -10.88 13.47 -5.31
C LEU A 257 -11.01 14.80 -4.55
N THR A 258 -11.22 14.70 -3.24
CA THR A 258 -11.16 15.86 -2.34
C THR A 258 -9.79 16.53 -2.41
N LYS A 259 -9.69 17.79 -1.99
CA LYS A 259 -8.39 18.50 -1.95
C LYS A 259 -7.29 17.73 -1.20
N LYS A 260 -7.66 17.03 -0.11
CA LYS A 260 -6.70 16.25 0.69
C LYS A 260 -6.28 14.97 -0.02
N SER A 261 -7.23 14.18 -0.51
CA SER A 261 -6.92 12.93 -1.24
C SER A 261 -6.24 13.21 -2.58
N ALA A 262 -6.62 14.26 -3.31
CA ALA A 262 -5.93 14.71 -4.51
C ALA A 262 -4.45 15.05 -4.25
N LYS A 263 -4.16 15.77 -3.17
CA LYS A 263 -2.78 16.06 -2.76
C LYS A 263 -2.02 14.79 -2.37
N ALA A 264 -2.64 13.90 -1.59
CA ALA A 264 -2.03 12.62 -1.21
C ALA A 264 -1.70 11.76 -2.45
N PHE A 265 -2.63 11.69 -3.41
CA PHE A 265 -2.43 10.96 -4.66
C PHE A 265 -1.31 11.58 -5.50
N ALA A 266 -1.30 12.91 -5.65
CA ALA A 266 -0.27 13.62 -6.39
C ALA A 266 1.13 13.37 -5.82
N HIS A 267 1.30 13.52 -4.51
CA HIS A 267 2.59 13.29 -3.85
C HIS A 267 3.04 11.83 -3.94
N TRP A 268 2.11 10.88 -3.84
CA TRP A 268 2.44 9.47 -3.97
C TRP A 268 2.89 9.11 -5.40
N ILE A 269 2.19 9.61 -6.41
CA ILE A 269 2.60 9.42 -7.81
C ILE A 269 3.94 10.12 -8.08
N GLU A 270 4.15 11.34 -7.59
CA GLU A 270 5.43 12.06 -7.72
C GLU A 270 6.60 11.25 -7.15
N GLN A 271 6.41 10.70 -5.94
CA GLN A 271 7.42 9.85 -5.32
C GLN A 271 7.69 8.60 -6.14
N LEU A 272 6.65 7.94 -6.68
CA LEU A 272 6.81 6.79 -7.56
C LEU A 272 7.51 7.12 -8.89
N VAL A 273 7.32 8.32 -9.46
CA VAL A 273 8.03 8.72 -10.69
C VAL A 273 9.54 8.68 -10.49
N SER A 274 10.02 9.16 -9.35
CA SER A 274 11.45 9.27 -9.05
C SER A 274 12.01 7.98 -8.44
N ALA A 275 11.32 7.41 -7.45
CA ALA A 275 11.79 6.33 -6.59
C ALA A 275 11.51 4.92 -7.11
N VAL A 276 11.41 4.73 -8.44
CA VAL A 276 11.32 3.41 -9.06
C VAL A 276 12.37 3.23 -10.15
N PRO A 277 12.77 1.97 -10.44
CA PRO A 277 13.79 1.69 -11.43
C PRO A 277 13.52 2.32 -12.79
N PRO A 278 14.51 2.96 -13.42
CA PRO A 278 14.37 3.56 -14.76
C PRO A 278 13.94 2.56 -15.84
N THR A 279 14.31 1.29 -15.68
CA THR A 279 14.00 0.20 -16.62
C THR A 279 12.62 -0.40 -16.42
N TRP A 280 11.91 -0.05 -15.34
CA TRP A 280 10.58 -0.58 -15.10
C TRP A 280 9.56 0.14 -15.97
N ALA A 281 8.85 -0.62 -16.81
CA ALA A 281 7.86 -0.10 -17.75
C ALA A 281 6.77 0.78 -17.08
N LEU A 282 6.51 0.55 -15.79
CA LEU A 282 5.50 1.28 -15.04
C LEU A 282 5.91 2.73 -14.73
N LYS A 283 7.20 3.07 -14.77
CA LYS A 283 7.69 4.43 -14.56
C LYS A 283 7.09 5.43 -15.55
N THR A 284 6.92 5.04 -16.81
CA THR A 284 6.28 5.89 -17.84
C THR A 284 4.80 6.11 -17.53
N CYS A 285 4.11 5.10 -16.99
CA CYS A 285 2.73 5.25 -16.54
C CYS A 285 2.62 6.30 -15.41
N PHE A 286 3.49 6.20 -14.40
CA PHE A 286 3.52 7.18 -13.30
C PHE A 286 3.79 8.59 -13.80
N ALA A 287 4.74 8.75 -14.73
CA ALA A 287 5.05 10.05 -15.31
C ALA A 287 3.84 10.64 -16.06
N GLU A 288 3.15 9.86 -16.90
CA GLU A 288 1.95 10.33 -17.60
C GLU A 288 0.82 10.70 -16.63
N ILE A 289 0.64 9.92 -15.54
CA ILE A 289 -0.34 10.24 -14.48
C ILE A 289 0.03 11.56 -13.81
N PHE A 290 1.29 11.76 -13.45
CA PHE A 290 1.78 12.96 -12.79
C PHE A 290 1.64 14.21 -13.67
N GLU A 291 2.03 14.12 -14.94
CA GLU A 291 1.90 15.22 -15.91
C GLU A 291 0.43 15.60 -16.15
N SER A 292 -0.50 14.66 -15.96
CA SER A 292 -1.94 14.86 -16.12
C SER A 292 -2.68 14.98 -14.80
N ILE A 293 -1.99 15.24 -13.69
CA ILE A 293 -2.55 15.08 -12.33
C ILE A 293 -3.82 15.91 -12.14
N ASP A 294 -3.87 17.15 -12.62
CA ASP A 294 -5.03 18.04 -12.52
C ASP A 294 -6.30 17.46 -13.14
N LYS A 295 -6.16 16.67 -14.21
CA LYS A 295 -7.30 15.99 -14.87
C LYS A 295 -7.60 14.66 -14.20
N VAL A 296 -6.55 13.93 -13.84
CA VAL A 296 -6.65 12.60 -13.24
C VAL A 296 -7.41 12.67 -11.93
N VAL A 297 -7.08 13.58 -11.03
CA VAL A 297 -7.74 13.70 -9.71
C VAL A 297 -9.23 14.08 -9.81
N GLN A 298 -9.68 14.58 -10.97
CA GLN A 298 -11.06 14.98 -11.20
C GLN A 298 -11.90 13.87 -11.83
N SER A 299 -11.29 12.82 -12.37
CA SER A 299 -12.03 11.81 -13.15
C SER A 299 -11.32 10.47 -13.17
N GLU A 300 -12.00 9.45 -12.66
CA GLU A 300 -11.57 8.05 -12.77
C GLU A 300 -11.35 7.65 -14.24
N LYS A 301 -12.24 8.06 -15.14
CA LYS A 301 -12.08 7.81 -16.58
C LYS A 301 -10.78 8.40 -17.14
N ALA A 302 -10.35 9.57 -16.65
CA ALA A 302 -9.08 10.17 -17.05
C ALA A 302 -7.89 9.37 -16.50
N LEU A 303 -7.95 8.90 -15.25
CA LEU A 303 -6.96 7.98 -14.67
C LEU A 303 -6.86 6.70 -15.49
N LEU A 304 -7.98 6.00 -15.68
CA LEU A 304 -8.03 4.71 -16.35
C LEU A 304 -7.62 4.79 -17.83
N LYS A 305 -7.86 5.93 -18.50
CA LYS A 305 -7.35 6.15 -19.86
C LYS A 305 -5.82 6.06 -19.93
N ILE A 306 -5.11 6.51 -18.90
CA ILE A 306 -3.64 6.40 -18.83
C ILE A 306 -3.25 4.98 -18.43
N VAL A 307 -3.83 4.45 -17.34
CA VAL A 307 -3.52 3.12 -16.81
C VAL A 307 -3.73 2.02 -17.85
N ASN A 308 -4.79 2.10 -18.67
CA ASN A 308 -5.08 1.12 -19.72
C ASN A 308 -4.03 1.06 -20.85
N LYS A 309 -3.16 2.07 -20.99
CA LYS A 309 -2.02 2.00 -21.93
C LYS A 309 -0.90 1.10 -21.42
N TYR A 310 -0.86 0.83 -20.12
CA TYR A 310 0.20 0.12 -19.42
C TYR A 310 -0.32 -1.10 -18.64
N PRO A 311 -1.01 -2.05 -19.29
CA PRO A 311 -1.57 -3.21 -18.61
C PRO A 311 -0.48 -4.08 -17.97
N PRO A 312 -0.75 -4.71 -16.82
CA PRO A 312 0.13 -5.72 -16.24
C PRO A 312 0.49 -6.84 -17.23
N LYS A 313 1.76 -7.26 -17.25
CA LYS A 313 2.22 -8.37 -18.10
C LYS A 313 1.66 -9.73 -17.64
N LYS A 314 1.39 -9.87 -16.35
CA LYS A 314 0.76 -11.04 -15.74
C LYS A 314 -0.66 -10.69 -15.36
N LYS A 315 -1.55 -11.69 -15.36
CA LYS A 315 -2.96 -11.54 -14.98
C LYS A 315 -3.25 -11.97 -13.55
N HIS A 316 -2.31 -12.65 -12.91
CA HIS A 316 -2.45 -13.22 -11.57
C HIS A 316 -1.18 -12.96 -10.77
N TRP A 317 -1.36 -12.72 -9.47
CA TRP A 317 -0.26 -12.60 -8.53
C TRP A 317 0.50 -13.92 -8.42
N SER A 318 1.78 -13.84 -8.08
CA SER A 318 2.64 -15.01 -7.90
C SER A 318 2.14 -15.89 -6.77
N ARG A 319 2.50 -17.19 -6.84
CA ARG A 319 2.20 -18.14 -5.78
C ARG A 319 2.76 -17.71 -4.41
N SER A 320 3.86 -16.97 -4.40
CA SER A 320 4.50 -16.46 -3.20
C SER A 320 3.73 -15.32 -2.54
N CYS A 321 2.92 -14.58 -3.29
CA CYS A 321 2.01 -13.57 -2.75
C CYS A 321 0.62 -14.13 -2.43
N THR A 322 0.12 -15.05 -3.25
CA THR A 322 -1.19 -15.71 -3.05
C THR A 322 -1.17 -16.73 -1.92
N ARG A 323 -0.01 -17.35 -1.66
CA ARG A 323 0.16 -18.46 -0.70
C ARG A 323 -0.80 -19.63 -0.96
N GLY A 324 -1.22 -19.83 -2.21
CA GLY A 324 -2.20 -20.85 -2.60
C GLY A 324 -3.58 -20.28 -2.92
N ASP A 325 -3.88 -19.06 -2.46
CA ASP A 325 -5.16 -18.42 -2.70
C ASP A 325 -5.09 -17.39 -3.84
N LYS A 326 -5.56 -17.77 -5.03
CA LYS A 326 -5.31 -17.02 -6.28
C LYS A 326 -5.89 -15.60 -6.34
N TYR A 327 -6.80 -15.23 -5.45
CA TYR A 327 -7.32 -13.87 -5.36
C TYR A 327 -6.83 -13.14 -4.10
N ALA A 328 -6.02 -13.79 -3.25
CA ALA A 328 -5.13 -13.11 -2.32
C ALA A 328 -3.87 -12.67 -3.09
N GLY A 329 -3.38 -11.46 -2.84
CA GLY A 329 -2.15 -11.01 -3.50
C GLY A 329 -2.00 -9.50 -3.60
N TYR A 330 -3.12 -8.77 -3.68
CA TYR A 330 -3.12 -7.31 -3.74
C TYR A 330 -2.31 -6.69 -2.60
N THR A 331 -2.56 -7.08 -1.35
CA THR A 331 -1.83 -6.52 -0.19
C THR A 331 -0.35 -6.90 -0.19
N CYS A 332 -0.02 -8.12 -0.62
CA CYS A 332 1.36 -8.57 -0.75
C CYS A 332 2.13 -7.76 -1.80
N GLY A 333 1.59 -7.60 -3.00
CA GLY A 333 2.24 -6.83 -4.05
C GLY A 333 2.23 -5.32 -3.77
N LEU A 334 1.26 -4.81 -3.00
CA LEU A 334 1.28 -3.43 -2.54
C LEU A 334 2.44 -3.18 -1.55
N TRP A 335 2.68 -4.12 -0.62
CA TRP A 335 3.88 -4.07 0.23
C TRP A 335 5.17 -4.10 -0.61
N GLU A 336 5.23 -4.93 -1.66
CA GLU A 336 6.38 -4.94 -2.57
C GLU A 336 6.58 -3.60 -3.27
N LEU A 337 5.51 -2.96 -3.74
CA LEU A 337 5.59 -1.62 -4.34
C LEU A 337 6.16 -0.60 -3.35
N PHE A 338 5.72 -0.63 -2.08
CA PHE A 338 6.26 0.26 -1.05
C PHE A 338 7.73 -0.01 -0.74
N HIS A 339 8.14 -1.29 -0.69
CA HIS A 339 9.54 -1.65 -0.48
C HIS A 339 10.41 -1.24 -1.67
N ILE A 340 9.97 -1.46 -2.92
CA ILE A 340 10.65 -0.95 -4.13
C ILE A 340 10.83 0.56 -4.06
N MET A 341 9.75 1.28 -3.73
CA MET A 341 9.77 2.74 -3.57
C MET A 341 10.75 3.18 -2.47
N SER A 342 10.74 2.52 -1.32
CA SER A 342 11.61 2.88 -0.19
C SER A 342 13.09 2.75 -0.50
N VAL A 343 13.49 1.68 -1.21
CA VAL A 343 14.87 1.51 -1.68
C VAL A 343 15.17 2.53 -2.79
N GLY A 344 14.23 2.77 -3.70
CA GLY A 344 14.40 3.72 -4.78
C GLY A 344 14.55 5.18 -4.34
N ILE A 345 14.05 5.54 -3.15
CA ILE A 345 14.31 6.85 -2.53
C ILE A 345 15.80 7.01 -2.24
N VAL A 346 16.44 5.98 -1.65
CA VAL A 346 17.87 6.00 -1.36
C VAL A 346 18.68 6.10 -2.65
N GLU A 347 18.32 5.30 -3.65
CA GLU A 347 18.99 5.29 -4.96
C GLU A 347 18.83 6.62 -5.70
N TRP A 348 17.65 7.25 -5.60
CA TRP A 348 17.40 8.57 -6.16
C TRP A 348 18.26 9.65 -5.49
N ASN A 349 18.30 9.66 -4.16
CA ASN A 349 19.11 10.62 -3.41
C ASN A 349 20.62 10.43 -3.70
N VAL A 350 21.10 9.20 -3.80
CA VAL A 350 22.50 8.91 -4.18
C VAL A 350 22.83 9.37 -5.60
N TYR A 351 21.89 9.21 -6.55
CA TYR A 351 22.08 9.61 -7.94
C TYR A 351 22.03 11.14 -8.12
N SER A 352 21.24 11.83 -7.30
CA SER A 352 20.98 13.26 -7.42
C SER A 352 22.22 14.08 -7.05
N ASN A 353 23.00 14.47 -8.08
CA ASN A 353 24.13 15.38 -7.96
C ASN A 353 23.68 16.83 -8.18
N GLY A 354 22.91 17.44 -7.26
CA GLY A 354 22.42 18.81 -7.44
C GLY A 354 21.54 19.34 -6.31
N ASP A 355 21.06 20.57 -6.45
CA ASP A 355 20.31 21.39 -5.47
C ASP A 355 19.33 20.65 -4.53
N ASP A 356 19.28 21.09 -3.27
CA ASP A 356 18.47 20.57 -2.15
C ASP A 356 17.03 20.15 -2.47
N TRP A 357 16.38 20.78 -3.45
CA TRP A 357 14.97 20.55 -3.79
C TRP A 357 14.71 19.24 -4.56
N TYR A 358 15.76 18.54 -5.00
CA TYR A 358 15.64 17.25 -5.68
C TYR A 358 15.73 16.04 -4.75
N PHE A 359 16.00 16.23 -3.46
CA PHE A 359 16.15 15.14 -2.51
C PHE A 359 14.85 14.82 -1.79
N PHE A 360 14.62 13.53 -1.58
CA PHE A 360 13.58 13.06 -0.67
C PHE A 360 14.07 13.15 0.78
N ARG A 361 13.22 13.72 1.63
CA ARG A 361 13.41 13.71 3.09
C ARG A 361 12.78 12.44 3.68
N PRO A 362 13.41 11.78 4.66
CA PRO A 362 12.86 10.58 5.28
C PRO A 362 11.45 10.75 5.86
N GLU A 363 11.24 11.81 6.66
CA GLU A 363 9.95 12.08 7.31
C GLU A 363 8.83 12.35 6.29
N GLU A 364 9.11 13.17 5.27
CA GLU A 364 8.16 13.51 4.22
C GLU A 364 7.79 12.27 3.40
N SER A 365 8.77 11.45 3.02
CA SER A 365 8.56 10.21 2.26
C SER A 365 7.68 9.21 3.00
N ALA A 366 7.91 9.03 4.30
CA ALA A 366 7.07 8.16 5.11
C ALA A 366 5.65 8.74 5.27
N THR A 367 5.52 10.06 5.32
CA THR A 367 4.22 10.75 5.36
C THR A 367 3.44 10.58 4.05
N VAL A 368 4.11 10.55 2.90
CA VAL A 368 3.48 10.23 1.61
C VAL A 368 2.87 8.82 1.63
N LEU A 369 3.63 7.83 2.15
CA LEU A 369 3.11 6.47 2.34
C LEU A 369 1.91 6.43 3.30
N ARG A 370 2.01 7.10 4.46
CA ARG A 370 0.93 7.22 5.44
C ARG A 370 -0.35 7.77 4.81
N ASN A 371 -0.24 8.86 4.05
CA ASN A 371 -1.39 9.50 3.43
C ASN A 371 -2.00 8.63 2.33
N TYR A 372 -1.20 7.90 1.56
CA TYR A 372 -1.75 6.92 0.63
C TYR A 372 -2.64 5.89 1.37
N ILE A 373 -2.13 5.34 2.48
CA ILE A 373 -2.88 4.37 3.28
C ILE A 373 -4.15 4.99 3.87
N GLU A 374 -4.08 6.23 4.38
CA GLU A 374 -5.23 6.95 4.94
C GLU A 374 -6.37 7.11 3.92
N TYR A 375 -6.06 7.54 2.70
CA TYR A 375 -7.09 7.94 1.75
C TYR A 375 -7.52 6.83 0.78
N PHE A 376 -6.67 5.84 0.51
CA PHE A 376 -6.90 4.90 -0.59
C PHE A 376 -6.88 3.43 -0.18
N PHE A 377 -6.36 3.07 0.99
CA PHE A 377 -6.32 1.65 1.35
C PHE A 377 -7.68 1.16 1.87
N GLY A 378 -8.26 0.17 1.19
CA GLY A 378 -9.64 -0.28 1.41
C GLY A 378 -9.88 -1.04 2.71
N CYS A 379 -8.90 -1.79 3.21
CA CYS A 379 -9.05 -2.51 4.48
C CYS A 379 -9.02 -1.54 5.66
N GLU A 380 -10.19 -1.25 6.24
CA GLU A 380 -10.31 -0.28 7.35
C GLU A 380 -9.46 -0.66 8.56
N VAL A 381 -9.58 -1.90 9.05
CA VAL A 381 -8.81 -2.38 10.22
C VAL A 381 -7.32 -2.31 9.95
N CYS A 382 -6.88 -2.65 8.74
CA CYS A 382 -5.48 -2.58 8.35
C CYS A 382 -4.98 -1.13 8.29
N ARG A 383 -5.78 -0.23 7.71
CA ARG A 383 -5.52 1.21 7.60
C ARG A 383 -5.41 1.83 9.00
N GLN A 384 -6.38 1.62 9.87
CA GLN A 384 -6.37 2.13 11.24
C GLN A 384 -5.14 1.65 12.01
N ASN A 385 -4.81 0.36 11.91
CA ASN A 385 -3.61 -0.20 12.53
C ASN A 385 -2.31 0.46 12.03
N PHE A 386 -2.19 0.70 10.72
CA PHE A 386 -1.03 1.36 10.15
C PHE A 386 -0.93 2.82 10.59
N LEU A 387 -2.03 3.58 10.52
CA LEU A 387 -2.08 4.97 10.93
C LEU A 387 -1.77 5.13 12.42
N HIS A 388 -2.34 4.26 13.26
CA HIS A 388 -2.03 4.25 14.69
C HIS A 388 -0.54 3.99 14.92
N GLY A 389 0.06 2.99 14.26
CA GLY A 389 1.49 2.70 14.38
C GLY A 389 2.37 3.88 13.92
N PHE A 390 2.00 4.54 12.82
CA PHE A 390 2.69 5.71 12.31
C PHE A 390 2.61 6.90 13.28
N ASP A 391 1.40 7.25 13.70
CA ASP A 391 1.10 8.45 14.51
C ASP A 391 1.60 8.27 15.96
N SER A 392 1.72 7.04 16.44
CA SER A 392 2.31 6.71 17.76
C SER A 392 3.83 6.50 17.72
N CYS A 393 4.51 6.81 16.61
CA CYS A 393 5.95 6.68 16.46
C CYS A 393 6.48 5.24 16.66
N GLN A 394 5.72 4.19 16.28
CA GLN A 394 6.21 2.81 16.38
C GLN A 394 7.50 2.62 15.58
N TYR A 395 8.35 1.71 16.09
CA TYR A 395 9.68 1.44 15.52
C TYR A 395 10.59 2.67 15.51
N ASP A 396 10.41 3.54 16.50
CA ASP A 396 11.15 4.79 16.71
C ASP A 396 11.12 5.74 15.49
N ARG A 397 10.03 5.69 14.73
CA ARG A 397 9.84 6.48 13.49
C ARG A 397 10.19 7.95 13.66
N CYS A 398 9.74 8.58 14.75
CA CYS A 398 9.82 10.03 14.95
C CYS A 398 11.23 10.53 15.24
N SER A 399 12.11 9.68 15.78
CA SER A 399 13.51 10.03 16.02
C SER A 399 14.38 9.69 14.81
N ARG A 400 14.03 8.61 14.10
CA ARG A 400 14.82 8.04 12.99
C ARG A 400 14.54 8.69 11.64
N LEU A 401 13.28 8.96 11.33
CA LEU A 401 12.88 9.58 10.08
C LEU A 401 12.85 11.10 10.26
N ILE A 402 13.99 11.72 9.96
CA ILE A 402 14.21 13.15 10.19
C ILE A 402 13.60 14.03 9.07
N PRO A 403 13.24 15.29 9.38
CA PRO A 403 12.70 16.23 8.40
C PRO A 403 13.77 16.88 7.51
N GLU A 404 15.05 16.78 7.88
CA GLU A 404 16.15 17.24 7.03
C GLU A 404 16.38 16.28 5.85
N ILE A 405 17.16 16.72 4.86
CA ILE A 405 17.56 15.85 3.75
C ILE A 405 18.32 14.64 4.29
N GLY A 406 19.21 14.85 5.27
CA GLY A 406 20.08 13.80 5.80
C GLY A 406 21.22 13.43 4.85
N ASP A 407 21.96 12.39 5.21
CA ASP A 407 22.96 11.72 4.40
C ASP A 407 22.54 10.27 4.09
N LEU A 408 23.47 9.48 3.54
CA LEU A 408 23.18 8.09 3.14
C LEU A 408 22.61 7.25 4.27
N GLU A 409 23.08 7.42 5.51
CA GLU A 409 22.61 6.64 6.65
C GLU A 409 21.18 7.04 7.02
N GLU A 410 20.85 8.33 7.02
CA GLU A 410 19.47 8.76 7.27
C GLU A 410 18.51 8.39 6.11
N TRP A 411 18.98 8.34 4.86
CA TRP A 411 18.16 7.86 3.75
C TRP A 411 17.81 6.38 3.90
N LYS A 412 18.76 5.56 4.38
CA LYS A 412 18.54 4.12 4.65
C LYS A 412 17.49 3.87 5.73
N GLU A 413 17.20 4.83 6.60
CA GLU A 413 16.21 4.65 7.66
C GLU A 413 14.78 4.44 7.12
N ILE A 414 14.42 4.95 5.93
CA ILE A 414 13.10 4.72 5.34
C ILE A 414 12.84 3.23 5.04
N PRO A 415 13.66 2.53 4.23
CA PRO A 415 13.47 1.09 3.99
C PRO A 415 13.63 0.26 5.27
N LEU A 416 14.50 0.65 6.21
CA LEU A 416 14.67 -0.04 7.49
C LEU A 416 13.43 0.08 8.40
N TRP A 417 12.87 1.28 8.54
CA TRP A 417 11.63 1.49 9.28
C TRP A 417 10.45 0.74 8.66
N LEU A 418 10.35 0.75 7.31
CA LEU A 418 9.29 0.02 6.62
C LEU A 418 9.44 -1.50 6.81
N PHE A 419 10.67 -2.00 6.82
CA PHE A 419 11.01 -3.39 7.13
C PHE A 419 10.57 -3.78 8.55
N GLU A 420 10.91 -2.99 9.57
CA GLU A 420 10.53 -3.26 10.96
C GLU A 420 9.01 -3.21 11.13
N THR A 421 8.36 -2.23 10.49
CA THR A 421 6.90 -2.10 10.45
C THR A 421 6.25 -3.33 9.84
N HIS A 422 6.74 -3.80 8.70
CA HIS A 422 6.18 -4.98 8.01
C HIS A 422 6.39 -6.27 8.83
N ASN A 423 7.58 -6.46 9.40
CA ASN A 423 7.82 -7.58 10.34
C ASN A 423 6.93 -7.50 11.59
N GLY A 424 6.65 -6.28 12.06
CA GLY A 424 5.66 -6.01 13.10
C GLY A 424 4.28 -6.53 12.77
N VAL A 425 3.82 -6.23 11.56
CA VAL A 425 2.54 -6.72 11.02
C VAL A 425 2.55 -8.25 10.90
N ASN A 426 3.63 -8.85 10.41
CA ASN A 426 3.75 -10.32 10.30
C ASN A 426 3.56 -11.00 11.66
N ARG A 427 4.24 -10.51 12.70
CA ARG A 427 4.11 -11.03 14.06
C ARG A 427 2.71 -10.82 14.63
N ARG A 428 2.11 -9.64 14.42
CA ARG A 428 0.75 -9.34 14.87
C ARG A 428 -0.26 -10.30 14.22
N LEU A 429 -0.22 -10.45 12.90
CA LEU A 429 -1.16 -11.31 12.16
C LEU A 429 -1.00 -12.79 12.52
N ALA A 430 0.22 -13.24 12.80
CA ALA A 430 0.48 -14.60 13.29
C ALA A 430 -0.16 -14.82 14.66
N ARG A 431 -0.01 -13.86 15.58
CA ARG A 431 -0.65 -13.90 16.90
C ARG A 431 -2.17 -13.88 16.80
N GLU A 432 -2.74 -12.95 16.04
CA GLU A 432 -4.19 -12.85 15.84
C GLU A 432 -4.78 -14.13 15.19
N ARG A 433 -4.01 -14.82 14.34
CA ARG A 433 -4.42 -16.11 13.77
C ARG A 433 -4.49 -17.19 14.86
N ALA A 434 -3.44 -17.30 15.68
CA ALA A 434 -3.43 -18.25 16.79
C ALA A 434 -4.57 -17.96 17.79
N GLU A 435 -4.82 -16.68 18.11
CA GLU A 435 -5.92 -16.25 18.97
C GLU A 435 -7.29 -16.65 18.42
N ARG A 436 -7.53 -16.49 17.11
CA ARG A 436 -8.79 -16.97 16.46
C ARG A 436 -8.97 -18.48 16.53
N GLU A 437 -7.87 -19.22 16.60
CA GLU A 437 -7.84 -20.67 16.77
C GLU A 437 -7.87 -21.07 18.26
N ASN A 438 -8.10 -20.12 19.18
CA ASN A 438 -8.10 -20.32 20.63
C ASN A 438 -6.81 -20.98 21.16
N ARG A 439 -5.66 -20.61 20.60
CA ARG A 439 -4.34 -21.09 21.01
C ARG A 439 -3.32 -19.96 21.09
N GLU A 440 -2.21 -20.23 21.78
CA GLU A 440 -1.05 -19.35 21.74
C GLU A 440 -0.20 -19.63 20.48
N ILE A 441 0.54 -18.61 20.05
CA ILE A 441 1.50 -18.74 18.96
C ILE A 441 2.70 -19.59 19.42
N THR A 442 3.09 -20.57 18.61
CA THR A 442 4.27 -21.39 18.91
C THR A 442 5.56 -20.65 18.59
N GLN A 443 6.69 -21.05 19.20
CA GLN A 443 7.99 -20.46 18.86
C GLN A 443 8.36 -20.69 17.39
N GLU A 444 8.01 -21.85 16.84
CA GLU A 444 8.26 -22.17 15.43
C GLU A 444 7.50 -21.22 14.49
N GLU A 445 6.21 -20.97 14.76
CA GLU A 445 5.42 -20.00 14.01
C GLU A 445 5.94 -18.57 14.18
N TYR A 446 6.36 -18.21 15.40
CA TYR A 446 6.94 -16.90 15.68
C TYR A 446 8.22 -16.66 14.89
N GLU A 447 9.11 -17.66 14.77
CA GLU A 447 10.31 -17.56 13.95
C GLU A 447 9.99 -17.61 12.44
N ALA A 448 9.02 -18.41 12.02
CA ALA A 448 8.65 -18.58 10.61
C ALA A 448 8.07 -17.31 9.96
N VAL A 449 7.53 -16.38 10.75
CA VAL A 449 6.98 -15.11 10.24
C VAL A 449 7.97 -13.95 10.22
N LYS A 450 9.19 -14.14 10.75
CA LYS A 450 10.25 -13.15 10.64
C LYS A 450 10.90 -13.22 9.26
N TRP A 451 11.06 -12.07 8.65
CA TRP A 451 11.69 -11.92 7.34
C TRP A 451 12.87 -10.94 7.44
N PRO A 452 13.99 -11.17 6.75
CA PRO A 452 14.31 -12.39 6.01
C PRO A 452 14.62 -13.56 6.95
N PRO A 453 14.33 -14.81 6.56
CA PRO A 453 14.68 -15.94 7.37
C PRO A 453 16.21 -16.08 7.47
N ARG A 454 16.71 -16.60 8.61
CA ARG A 454 18.16 -16.68 8.90
C ARG A 454 18.96 -17.47 7.87
N HIS A 455 18.34 -18.43 7.20
CA HIS A 455 19.01 -19.20 6.15
C HIS A 455 19.14 -18.45 4.82
N GLU A 456 18.28 -17.46 4.54
CA GLU A 456 18.37 -16.62 3.33
C GLU A 456 19.35 -15.45 3.51
N CYS A 457 19.43 -14.91 4.73
CA CYS A 457 20.41 -13.86 5.06
C CYS A 457 21.05 -14.09 6.43
N PRO A 458 22.06 -14.97 6.55
CA PRO A 458 22.73 -15.23 7.83
C PRO A 458 23.32 -13.97 8.47
N LYS A 459 23.87 -13.06 7.67
CA LYS A 459 24.50 -11.81 8.13
C LYS A 459 23.52 -10.72 8.57
N CYS A 460 22.24 -10.86 8.22
CA CYS A 460 21.19 -9.93 8.66
C CYS A 460 20.89 -10.05 10.17
N TRP A 461 21.31 -11.14 10.81
CA TRP A 461 21.02 -11.45 12.19
C TRP A 461 22.26 -11.27 13.06
N GLY A 462 22.14 -10.43 14.10
CA GLY A 462 23.13 -10.26 15.14
C GLY A 462 23.03 -11.32 16.24
N GLU A 463 23.75 -11.07 17.34
CA GLU A 463 23.66 -11.87 18.56
C GLU A 463 22.25 -11.79 19.16
N GLU A 464 21.81 -12.87 19.81
CA GLU A 464 20.51 -12.97 20.51
C GLU A 464 19.24 -12.66 19.67
N GLY A 465 19.34 -12.66 18.34
CA GLY A 465 18.20 -12.42 17.45
C GLY A 465 17.92 -10.95 17.13
N SER A 466 18.87 -10.05 17.44
CA SER A 466 18.89 -8.67 16.95
C SER A 466 19.13 -8.60 15.43
N TRP A 467 18.81 -7.46 14.81
CA TRP A 467 19.06 -7.21 13.38
C TRP A 467 20.36 -6.44 13.17
N ASN A 468 21.11 -6.77 12.11
CA ASN A 468 22.19 -5.94 11.61
C ASN A 468 21.63 -5.00 10.52
N SER A 469 21.45 -3.72 10.85
CA SER A 469 20.77 -2.76 9.97
C SER A 469 21.43 -2.62 8.60
N GLU A 470 22.77 -2.59 8.52
CA GLU A 470 23.49 -2.48 7.26
C GLU A 470 23.23 -3.70 6.36
N ASN A 471 23.29 -4.91 6.94
CA ASN A 471 23.03 -6.13 6.18
C ASN A 471 21.55 -6.29 5.81
N ILE A 472 20.62 -5.80 6.64
CA ILE A 472 19.20 -5.72 6.29
C ILE A 472 19.00 -4.78 5.10
N TYR A 473 19.59 -3.58 5.13
CA TYR A 473 19.50 -2.66 3.99
C TYR A 473 20.04 -3.30 2.71
N ASN A 474 21.22 -3.94 2.78
CA ASN A 474 21.81 -4.65 1.65
C ASN A 474 20.87 -5.76 1.13
N TYR A 475 20.22 -6.51 2.03
CA TYR A 475 19.24 -7.51 1.66
C TYR A 475 17.98 -6.92 0.99
N LEU A 476 17.46 -5.80 1.51
CA LEU A 476 16.35 -5.06 0.90
C LEU A 476 16.71 -4.59 -0.50
N ARG A 477 17.90 -4.01 -0.69
CA ARG A 477 18.37 -3.55 -2.01
C ARG A 477 18.51 -4.69 -3.00
N VAL A 478 19.08 -5.82 -2.59
CA VAL A 478 19.21 -7.04 -3.41
C VAL A 478 17.84 -7.60 -3.83
N THR A 479 16.87 -7.53 -2.92
CA THR A 479 15.51 -8.04 -3.12
C THR A 479 14.71 -7.15 -4.06
N TYR A 480 14.68 -5.84 -3.80
CA TYR A 480 13.72 -4.91 -4.42
C TYR A 480 14.30 -4.07 -5.56
N TRP A 481 15.62 -3.86 -5.62
CA TRP A 481 16.25 -3.09 -6.70
C TRP A 481 16.76 -3.97 -7.84
N PRO A 482 16.86 -3.52 -9.11
CA PRO A 482 17.37 -4.33 -10.22
C PRO A 482 18.79 -4.85 -9.95
N ASP A 483 19.14 -6.00 -10.52
CA ASP A 483 20.50 -6.52 -10.39
C ASP A 483 21.48 -5.64 -11.20
N ASP A 484 22.40 -5.01 -10.49
CA ASP A 484 23.58 -4.31 -10.99
C ASP A 484 24.85 -4.96 -10.40
N ALA A 485 26.04 -4.48 -10.80
CA ALA A 485 27.30 -5.03 -10.31
C ALA A 485 27.46 -4.92 -8.78
N LEU A 486 26.77 -3.97 -8.13
CA LEU A 486 26.78 -3.81 -6.69
C LEU A 486 25.86 -4.82 -6.01
N ASN A 487 24.64 -5.00 -6.52
CA ASN A 487 23.65 -5.95 -6.03
C ASN A 487 24.13 -7.40 -6.14
N VAL A 488 24.90 -7.74 -7.18
CA VAL A 488 25.52 -9.07 -7.30
C VAL A 488 26.49 -9.30 -6.13
N LYS A 489 27.40 -8.35 -5.86
CA LYS A 489 28.36 -8.43 -4.76
C LYS A 489 27.67 -8.44 -3.39
N MET A 490 26.65 -7.60 -3.21
CA MET A 490 25.85 -7.56 -1.98
C MET A 490 25.16 -8.89 -1.74
N ARG A 491 24.56 -9.51 -2.77
CA ARG A 491 23.91 -10.82 -2.69
C ARG A 491 24.89 -11.90 -2.25
N GLU A 492 26.07 -11.97 -2.88
CA GLU A 492 27.14 -12.90 -2.49
C GLU A 492 27.56 -12.69 -1.04
N PHE A 493 27.70 -11.43 -0.60
CA PHE A 493 28.11 -11.10 0.74
C PHE A 493 27.08 -11.49 1.82
N VAL A 494 25.80 -11.14 1.64
CA VAL A 494 24.77 -11.34 2.66
C VAL A 494 24.30 -12.80 2.77
N THR A 495 24.45 -13.58 1.68
CA THR A 495 24.11 -15.01 1.64
C THR A 495 25.27 -15.92 2.07
N ALA A 496 26.50 -15.39 2.15
CA ALA A 496 27.64 -16.14 2.64
C ALA A 496 27.39 -16.64 4.07
N SER A 497 27.67 -17.93 4.30
CA SER A 497 27.67 -18.50 5.65
C SER A 497 28.60 -17.72 6.56
N VAL A 498 28.18 -17.49 7.80
CA VAL A 498 29.07 -16.95 8.84
C VAL A 498 30.13 -18.01 9.14
N SER A 499 31.30 -17.92 8.49
CA SER A 499 32.47 -18.70 8.87
C SER A 499 32.92 -18.21 10.24
N SER A 500 33.21 -19.14 11.15
CA SER A 500 33.78 -18.87 12.47
C SER A 500 35.27 -18.44 12.40
N GLU A 501 35.69 -17.79 11.33
CA GLU A 501 37.07 -17.44 11.01
C GLU A 501 37.16 -15.99 10.51
N ASP A 502 36.38 -15.07 11.10
CA ASP A 502 36.59 -13.63 10.94
C ASP A 502 36.73 -12.97 12.33
N ASP A 503 37.54 -13.58 13.20
CA ASP A 503 38.36 -12.84 14.16
C ASP A 503 39.74 -12.67 13.51
N ASP A 504 39.83 -11.88 12.44
CA ASP A 504 41.01 -11.06 12.14
C ASP A 504 40.82 -10.27 10.83
N GLU A 505 41.16 -8.98 10.92
CA GLU A 505 41.39 -8.00 9.85
C GLU A 505 40.22 -7.10 9.37
N LEU A 506 40.29 -5.86 9.92
CA LEU A 506 39.87 -4.55 9.41
C LEU A 506 38.51 -4.03 9.93
N GLY A 507 38.40 -3.15 10.92
CA GLY A 507 39.38 -2.43 11.73
C GLY A 507 38.75 -1.15 12.32
N GLU A 508 39.18 -0.74 13.52
CA GLU A 508 39.37 0.65 13.93
C GLU A 508 40.18 0.69 15.24
N GLY A 509 41.21 1.53 15.33
CA GLY A 509 41.95 1.77 16.58
C GLY A 509 43.47 1.75 16.51
N GLU A 510 44.03 2.63 15.68
CA GLU A 510 45.30 3.35 15.86
C GLU A 510 46.08 3.09 17.18
N LYS A 511 47.17 2.31 17.10
CA LYS A 511 48.38 2.54 17.92
C LYS A 511 49.64 2.31 17.08
N GLU A 512 50.35 3.41 16.86
CA GLU A 512 51.55 3.50 16.04
C GLU A 512 52.70 2.63 16.56
N GLY A 513 53.19 1.72 15.71
CA GLY A 513 54.51 1.10 15.80
C GLY A 513 55.25 1.28 14.48
N ILE A 514 56.19 2.22 14.44
CA ILE A 514 56.98 2.58 13.25
C ILE A 514 57.87 1.39 12.85
N THR A 515 57.50 0.64 11.82
CA THR A 515 58.41 -0.31 11.18
C THR A 515 59.15 0.34 10.02
N PHE A 516 60.45 0.07 9.93
CA PHE A 516 61.41 0.60 8.94
C PHE A 516 60.92 0.48 7.48
N PHE A 517 60.14 -0.56 7.17
CA PHE A 517 59.55 -0.79 5.85
C PHE A 517 58.42 0.19 5.50
N GLY A 518 57.65 0.67 6.49
CA GLY A 518 56.61 1.68 6.29
C GLY A 518 57.20 3.05 5.94
N PHE A 519 58.34 3.38 6.54
CA PHE A 519 59.08 4.62 6.25
C PHE A 519 59.63 4.62 4.82
N LEU A 520 60.17 3.50 4.35
CA LEU A 520 60.74 3.38 3.00
C LEU A 520 59.67 3.48 1.90
N LYS A 521 58.47 2.91 2.13
CA LYS A 521 57.33 3.05 1.20
C LYS A 521 56.81 4.48 1.13
N ARG A 522 56.76 5.21 2.25
CA ARG A 522 56.36 6.63 2.27
C ARG A 522 57.36 7.53 1.56
N LEU A 523 58.66 7.27 1.71
CA LEU A 523 59.73 8.00 1.02
C LEU A 523 59.69 7.82 -0.51
N LEU A 524 59.47 6.60 -0.99
CA LEU A 524 59.37 6.32 -2.42
C LEU A 524 58.13 6.99 -3.06
N LYS A 525 57.00 7.03 -2.34
CA LYS A 525 55.77 7.69 -2.81
C LYS A 525 55.91 9.22 -2.84
N ALA A 526 56.59 9.81 -1.86
CA ALA A 526 56.86 11.25 -1.80
C ALA A 526 57.84 11.73 -2.88
N MET A 527 58.86 10.92 -3.21
CA MET A 527 59.79 11.23 -4.31
C MET A 527 59.11 11.16 -5.68
N GLY A 528 58.17 10.23 -5.87
CA GLY A 528 57.38 10.13 -7.12
C GLY A 528 56.46 11.34 -7.35
N CYS A 529 55.76 11.82 -6.31
CA CYS A 529 54.90 13.00 -6.41
C CYS A 529 55.67 14.30 -6.67
N SER A 530 56.91 14.40 -6.15
CA SER A 530 57.78 15.56 -6.35
C SER A 530 58.25 15.68 -7.81
N ALA A 531 58.57 14.56 -8.47
CA ALA A 531 58.98 14.55 -9.87
C ALA A 531 57.85 14.99 -10.82
N VAL A 532 56.61 14.59 -10.54
CA VAL A 532 55.42 14.97 -11.33
C VAL A 532 55.12 16.47 -11.17
N LEU A 533 55.24 17.02 -9.96
CA LEU A 533 55.02 18.45 -9.72
C LEU A 533 56.12 19.32 -10.35
N ILE A 534 57.38 18.87 -10.35
CA ILE A 534 58.49 19.56 -11.02
C ILE A 534 58.29 19.54 -12.55
N TYR A 535 57.83 18.41 -13.11
CA TYR A 535 57.56 18.32 -14.55
C TYR A 535 56.37 19.18 -14.99
N ALA A 536 55.30 19.21 -14.18
CA ALA A 536 54.13 20.05 -14.42
C ALA A 536 54.46 21.55 -14.31
N THR A 537 55.24 21.96 -13.31
CA THR A 537 55.70 23.35 -13.18
C THR A 537 56.67 23.74 -14.29
N TYR A 538 57.58 22.86 -14.71
CA TYR A 538 58.43 23.09 -15.88
C TYR A 538 57.61 23.33 -17.16
N PHE A 539 56.56 22.53 -17.39
CA PHE A 539 55.70 22.65 -18.57
C PHE A 539 54.87 23.95 -18.55
N LEU A 540 54.33 24.32 -17.39
CA LEU A 540 53.58 25.58 -17.21
C LEU A 540 54.47 26.81 -17.36
N LEU A 541 55.72 26.77 -16.86
CA LEU A 541 56.69 27.85 -17.03
C LEU A 541 57.18 27.96 -18.49
N ARG A 542 57.38 26.84 -19.20
CA ARG A 542 57.70 26.82 -20.63
C ARG A 542 56.56 27.40 -21.47
N ARG A 543 55.31 27.05 -21.14
CA ARG A 543 54.12 27.59 -21.82
C ARG A 543 53.97 29.10 -21.57
N ARG A 544 54.20 29.58 -20.35
CA ARG A 544 54.22 31.03 -20.03
C ARG A 544 55.34 31.79 -20.74
N ARG A 545 56.52 31.18 -20.98
CA ARG A 545 57.61 31.81 -21.76
C ARG A 545 57.23 32.00 -23.23
N LEU A 546 56.56 31.04 -23.85
CA LEU A 546 56.09 31.12 -25.24
C LEU A 546 55.05 32.25 -25.46
N TYR A 547 54.18 32.52 -24.48
CA TYR A 547 53.23 33.64 -24.56
C TYR A 547 53.88 35.01 -24.34
N ARG A 548 55.09 35.08 -23.77
CA ARG A 548 55.78 36.34 -23.44
C ARG A 548 56.75 36.79 -24.54
N THR A 549 57.21 35.89 -25.41
CA THR A 549 57.99 36.22 -26.61
C THR A 549 57.05 36.20 -27.81
N GLY A 550 56.42 37.33 -28.10
CA GLY A 550 55.46 37.49 -29.19
C GLY A 550 56.04 37.19 -30.57
N HIS A 551 55.84 35.97 -31.06
CA HIS A 551 55.94 35.62 -32.48
C HIS A 551 54.63 34.98 -32.92
N HIS A 552 53.63 35.83 -33.17
CA HIS A 552 52.54 35.49 -34.07
C HIS A 552 53.12 35.49 -35.50
N LYS A 553 53.34 34.30 -36.06
CA LYS A 553 53.47 34.15 -37.51
C LYS A 553 52.11 34.50 -38.10
N LYS A 554 52.01 35.65 -38.79
CA LYS A 554 50.87 35.97 -39.66
C LYS A 554 50.74 34.87 -40.71
N VAL A 555 49.52 34.37 -40.88
CA VAL A 555 49.12 33.59 -42.04
C VAL A 555 48.78 34.61 -43.13
N ASP A 556 49.61 34.69 -44.17
CA ASP A 556 49.26 35.42 -45.40
C ASP A 556 48.36 34.52 -46.25
N TYR A 557 47.20 35.06 -46.61
CA TYR A 557 46.35 34.59 -47.69
C TYR A 557 46.78 35.29 -48.98
N THR A 558 47.35 34.56 -49.93
CA THR A 558 47.33 34.91 -51.37
C THR A 558 47.57 33.67 -52.22
N ASP A 559 46.68 33.56 -53.22
CA ASP A 559 46.64 32.72 -54.43
C ASP A 559 46.38 31.21 -54.33
#